data_AF-A0A7S2B3D6-F1
#
_entry.id   AF-A0A7S2B3D6-F1
#
_cell.length_a   1.000
_cell.length_b   1.000
_cell.length_c   1.000
_cell.angle_alpha   90.00
_cell.angle_beta   90.00
_cell.angle_gamma   90.00
#
_symmetry.space_group_name_H-M   'P 1'
#
loop_
_entity.id
_entity.type
_entity.pdbx_description
1 polymer ?
#
loop_
_entity_poly.entity_id
_entity_poly.type
_entity_poly.pdbx_seq_one_letter_code
_entity_poly.pdbx_strand_id
1 'polypeptide(L)'
;YECTPCPAGVYGAPRTSEEPETLLSAKCSGPCAPGHYCPEASVSPTQEDCGSSDVYCPEGSPTPRMVSSGFYSYTTDDTSATGQTSGSVSGGLTGTLTGSTTGIGMSDDPTRRFAQRQCEPGFYCVGGVRHACPQGRWGGEPGL
;
A
#
# COMPACT_ATOMS: atom_id res chain seq x y z
N TYR A 1 -25.46 17.15 -26.51
CA TYR A 1 -24.80 15.88 -26.14
C TYR A 1 -23.61 16.25 -25.30
N GLU A 2 -23.70 16.03 -24.00
CA GLU A 2 -22.62 16.30 -23.04
C GLU A 2 -22.00 14.98 -22.62
N CYS A 3 -20.68 14.95 -22.47
CA CYS A 3 -19.98 13.81 -21.93
C CYS A 3 -20.13 13.81 -20.40
N THR A 4 -20.65 12.72 -19.84
CA THR A 4 -20.69 12.55 -18.38
C THR A 4 -19.31 12.11 -17.88
N PRO A 5 -18.71 12.79 -16.87
CA PRO A 5 -17.44 12.37 -16.31
C PRO A 5 -17.56 11.01 -15.60
N CYS A 6 -16.44 10.29 -15.55
CA CYS A 6 -16.36 9.07 -14.74
C CYS A 6 -16.48 9.42 -13.25
N PRO A 7 -17.32 8.71 -12.47
CA PRO A 7 -17.40 8.93 -11.04
C PRO A 7 -16.06 8.56 -10.37
N ALA A 8 -15.82 9.12 -9.19
CA ALA A 8 -14.61 8.80 -8.43
C ALA A 8 -14.51 7.29 -8.14
N GLY A 9 -13.28 6.76 -8.14
CA GLY A 9 -12.95 5.34 -7.98
C GLY A 9 -12.85 4.56 -9.29
N VAL A 10 -13.29 5.12 -10.41
CA VAL A 10 -13.13 4.53 -11.75
C VAL A 10 -12.50 5.54 -12.71
N TYR A 11 -11.87 5.06 -13.77
CA TYR A 11 -11.20 5.90 -14.77
C TYR A 11 -11.76 5.68 -16.18
N GLY A 12 -11.71 6.73 -17.01
CA GLY A 12 -12.03 6.68 -18.44
C GLY A 12 -10.76 6.86 -19.28
N ALA A 13 -10.14 5.77 -19.71
CA ALA A 13 -9.03 5.82 -20.66
C ALA A 13 -9.48 6.37 -22.02
N PRO A 14 -8.60 7.07 -22.75
CA PRO A 14 -8.93 7.57 -24.09
C PRO A 14 -9.25 6.42 -25.03
N ARG A 15 -10.21 6.62 -25.94
CA ARG A 15 -10.47 5.63 -27.01
C ARG A 15 -9.23 5.52 -27.88
N THR A 16 -8.68 4.31 -27.98
CA THR A 16 -7.62 3.99 -28.94
C THR A 16 -8.19 3.03 -29.99
N SER A 17 -7.49 2.87 -31.11
CA SER A 17 -7.84 1.84 -32.11
C SER A 17 -7.73 0.42 -31.57
N GLU A 18 -6.97 0.23 -30.48
CA GLU A 18 -6.75 -1.05 -29.81
C GLU A 18 -7.86 -1.38 -28.80
N GLU A 19 -8.52 -0.35 -28.24
CA GLU A 19 -9.54 -0.48 -27.20
C GLU A 19 -10.74 0.48 -27.48
N PRO A 20 -11.55 0.19 -28.51
CA PRO A 20 -12.60 1.07 -28.98
C PRO A 20 -13.79 1.21 -28.02
N GLU A 21 -13.98 0.26 -27.09
CA GLU A 21 -15.18 0.15 -26.22
C GLU A 21 -15.06 0.86 -24.87
N THR A 22 -13.85 1.30 -24.50
CA THR A 22 -13.49 1.86 -23.17
C THR A 22 -14.22 3.13 -22.76
N LEU A 23 -14.86 3.82 -23.71
CA LEU A 23 -15.70 5.01 -23.50
C LEU A 23 -17.05 4.91 -24.23
N LEU A 24 -17.42 3.76 -24.80
CA LEU A 24 -18.65 3.61 -25.60
C LEU A 24 -19.90 3.35 -24.77
N SER A 25 -19.74 3.04 -23.49
CA SER A 25 -20.84 2.81 -22.56
C SER A 25 -20.68 3.74 -21.35
N ALA A 26 -21.74 3.96 -20.58
CA ALA A 26 -21.67 4.58 -19.25
C ALA A 26 -20.73 3.83 -18.26
N LYS A 27 -20.08 2.76 -18.73
CA LYS A 27 -18.94 2.07 -18.13
C LYS A 27 -17.65 2.81 -18.47
N CYS A 28 -17.15 3.53 -17.47
CA CYS A 28 -15.73 3.85 -17.35
C CYS A 28 -14.86 2.60 -17.62
N SER A 29 -13.65 2.82 -18.10
CA SER A 29 -12.74 1.76 -18.58
C SER A 29 -12.41 0.73 -17.50
N GLY A 30 -12.35 1.14 -16.23
CA GLY A 30 -12.20 0.22 -15.12
C GLY A 30 -12.06 0.91 -13.75
N PRO A 31 -11.92 0.13 -12.66
CA PRO A 31 -11.62 0.65 -11.34
C PRO A 31 -10.17 1.17 -11.27
N CYS A 32 -9.92 2.06 -10.31
CA CYS A 32 -8.58 2.51 -9.98
C CYS A 32 -7.69 1.35 -9.51
N ALA A 33 -6.41 1.37 -9.86
CA ALA A 33 -5.45 0.35 -9.43
C ALA A 33 -5.19 0.42 -7.91
N PRO A 34 -4.88 -0.71 -7.26
CA PRO A 34 -4.46 -0.72 -5.87
C PRO A 34 -3.20 0.14 -5.65
N GLY A 35 -3.14 0.85 -4.52
CA GLY A 35 -2.08 1.81 -4.23
C GLY A 35 -2.27 3.18 -4.90
N HIS A 36 -3.38 3.36 -5.63
CA HIS A 36 -3.78 4.61 -6.27
C HIS A 36 -5.22 4.99 -5.93
N TYR A 37 -5.55 6.26 -6.10
CA TYR A 37 -6.94 6.73 -6.05
C TYR A 37 -7.30 7.55 -7.28
N CYS A 38 -8.58 7.51 -7.63
CA CYS A 38 -9.11 8.13 -8.84
C CYS A 38 -10.20 9.14 -8.43
N PRO A 39 -9.94 10.46 -8.45
CA PRO A 39 -11.00 11.46 -8.31
C PRO A 39 -12.00 11.40 -9.49
N GLU A 40 -13.07 12.18 -9.42
CA GLU A 40 -14.01 12.32 -10.54
C GLU A 40 -13.27 12.73 -11.83
N ALA A 41 -13.70 12.21 -12.97
CA ALA A 41 -13.11 12.42 -14.29
C ALA A 41 -11.67 11.91 -14.45
N SER A 42 -11.24 10.94 -13.63
CA SER A 42 -9.94 10.27 -13.82
C SER A 42 -9.83 9.60 -15.19
N VAL A 43 -8.63 9.61 -15.77
CA VAL A 43 -8.36 9.04 -17.11
C VAL A 43 -7.37 7.88 -17.08
N SER A 44 -6.80 7.59 -15.91
CA SER A 44 -5.82 6.53 -15.70
C SER A 44 -6.20 5.70 -14.46
N PRO A 45 -5.93 4.38 -14.46
CA PRO A 45 -6.05 3.55 -13.25
C PRO A 45 -5.05 3.96 -12.16
N THR A 46 -3.97 4.67 -12.52
CA THR A 46 -2.93 5.12 -11.58
C THR A 46 -2.91 6.64 -11.48
N GLN A 47 -4.07 7.28 -11.55
CA GLN A 47 -4.24 8.73 -11.64
C GLN A 47 -3.45 9.47 -10.54
N GLU A 48 -3.67 9.11 -9.27
CA GLU A 48 -2.97 9.69 -8.13
C GLU A 48 -2.37 8.60 -7.23
N ASP A 49 -1.19 8.86 -6.69
CA ASP A 49 -0.52 7.97 -5.73
C ASP A 49 -1.16 8.03 -4.34
N CYS A 50 -1.35 6.88 -3.70
CA CYS A 50 -1.92 6.79 -2.35
C CYS A 50 -0.86 6.75 -1.24
N GLY A 51 -0.46 7.93 -0.75
CA GLY A 51 0.78 8.06 0.02
C GLY A 51 0.73 8.78 1.37
N SER A 52 0.78 8.00 2.45
CA SER A 52 1.47 8.23 3.75
C SER A 52 1.39 6.90 4.55
N SER A 53 2.17 6.73 5.62
CA SER A 53 2.08 5.53 6.48
C SER A 53 0.68 5.32 7.08
N ASP A 54 -0.05 6.41 7.31
CA ASP A 54 -1.36 6.41 7.94
C ASP A 54 -2.53 6.15 6.98
N VAL A 55 -2.27 5.93 5.68
CA VAL A 55 -3.32 5.73 4.68
C VAL A 55 -3.07 4.52 3.77
N TYR A 56 -4.14 4.02 3.15
CA TYR A 56 -4.11 2.97 2.14
C TYR A 56 -5.24 3.14 1.10
N CYS A 57 -5.03 2.64 -0.11
CA CYS A 57 -6.00 2.67 -1.21
C CYS A 57 -6.19 1.27 -1.83
N PRO A 58 -7.28 0.57 -1.50
CA PRO A 58 -7.66 -0.64 -2.22
C PRO A 58 -8.04 -0.31 -3.68
N GLU A 59 -8.20 -1.34 -4.50
CA GLU A 59 -8.74 -1.20 -5.86
C GLU A 59 -10.07 -0.41 -5.85
N GLY A 60 -10.21 0.50 -6.82
CA GLY A 60 -11.40 1.33 -6.96
C GLY A 60 -11.53 2.48 -5.96
N SER A 61 -10.44 2.88 -5.30
CA SER A 61 -10.48 3.94 -4.30
C SER A 61 -10.75 5.32 -4.93
N PRO A 62 -11.80 6.05 -4.49
CA PRO A 62 -12.00 7.44 -4.89
C PRO A 62 -11.09 8.41 -4.14
N THR A 63 -10.68 8.05 -2.93
CA THR A 63 -9.83 8.84 -2.02
C THR A 63 -9.01 7.92 -1.12
N PRO A 64 -7.89 8.39 -0.54
CA PRO A 64 -7.15 7.64 0.48
C PRO A 64 -8.00 7.30 1.71
N ARG A 65 -7.86 6.08 2.22
CA ARG A 65 -8.52 5.63 3.45
C ARG A 65 -7.51 5.65 4.59
N MET A 66 -7.92 6.16 5.76
CA MET A 66 -7.06 6.09 6.95
C MET A 66 -6.94 4.66 7.47
N VAL A 67 -5.75 4.32 7.92
CA VAL A 67 -5.44 3.06 8.60
C VAL A 67 -6.11 3.07 9.97
N SER A 68 -6.76 1.96 10.32
CA SER A 68 -7.38 1.78 11.61
C SER A 68 -6.34 1.71 12.73
N SER A 69 -6.70 2.12 13.94
CA SER A 69 -5.85 1.91 15.12
C SER A 69 -5.52 0.42 15.29
N GLY A 70 -4.24 0.10 15.52
CA GLY A 70 -3.79 -1.28 15.63
C GLY A 70 -3.58 -1.99 14.29
N PHE A 71 -3.61 -1.26 13.18
CA PHE A 71 -3.27 -1.76 11.87
C PHE A 71 -2.07 -0.99 11.31
N TYR A 72 -1.31 -1.66 10.45
CA TYR A 72 -0.30 -1.04 9.62
C TYR A 72 -0.68 -1.15 8.15
N SER A 73 -0.41 -0.09 7.39
CA SER A 73 -0.56 -0.11 5.95
C SER A 73 0.62 -0.83 5.30
N TYR A 74 0.40 -1.45 4.14
CA TYR A 74 1.47 -2.12 3.41
C TYR A 74 1.32 -1.92 1.90
N THR A 75 2.45 -2.04 1.19
CA THR A 75 2.54 -1.94 -0.27
C THR A 75 2.51 -3.33 -0.89
N THR A 76 2.26 -3.42 -2.19
CA THR A 76 2.33 -4.70 -2.93
C THR A 76 3.73 -5.32 -2.85
N ASP A 77 4.76 -4.49 -2.70
CA ASP A 77 6.15 -4.90 -2.49
C ASP A 77 6.38 -5.55 -1.11
N ASP A 78 5.71 -5.06 -0.05
CA ASP A 78 5.78 -5.63 1.30
C ASP A 78 5.19 -7.07 1.36
N THR A 79 4.35 -7.46 0.40
CA THR A 79 3.82 -8.84 0.32
C THR A 79 4.91 -9.85 -0.06
N SER A 80 5.98 -9.40 -0.72
CA SER A 80 7.20 -10.18 -0.94
C SER A 80 8.05 -10.33 0.34
N ALA A 81 7.72 -9.60 1.41
CA ALA A 81 8.34 -9.72 2.73
C ALA A 81 7.63 -10.74 3.66
N THR A 82 6.55 -11.40 3.23
CA THR A 82 5.91 -12.51 3.97
C THR A 82 6.72 -13.82 3.92
N GLY A 83 8.00 -13.75 3.54
CA GLY A 83 8.95 -14.86 3.53
C GLY A 83 10.35 -14.50 4.02
N GLN A 84 10.55 -13.39 4.73
CA GLN A 84 11.86 -13.04 5.30
C GLN A 84 11.84 -13.00 6.83
N THR A 85 11.57 -14.15 7.44
CA THR A 85 12.55 -14.62 8.44
C THR A 85 13.74 -15.21 7.68
N SER A 86 14.61 -14.32 7.21
CA SER A 86 16.01 -14.64 6.95
C SER A 86 16.73 -13.33 7.30
N GLY A 87 17.30 -13.17 8.48
CA GLY A 87 17.96 -14.26 9.19
C GLY A 87 18.96 -14.95 8.27
N SER A 88 19.50 -14.28 7.25
CA SER A 88 20.79 -14.68 6.69
C SER A 88 21.88 -14.23 7.66
N VAL A 89 21.89 -14.81 8.87
CA VAL A 89 23.17 -15.23 9.42
C VAL A 89 23.50 -16.53 8.69
N SER A 90 24.02 -16.41 7.47
CA SER A 90 24.93 -17.44 7.01
C SER A 90 26.10 -17.36 7.98
N GLY A 91 26.07 -18.27 8.96
CA GLY A 91 27.09 -18.40 9.97
C GLY A 91 28.45 -18.37 9.31
N GLY A 92 29.24 -17.39 9.73
CA GLY A 92 30.60 -17.21 9.28
C GLY A 92 30.93 -15.74 9.26
N LEU A 93 30.95 -15.10 10.43
CA LEU A 93 31.86 -14.01 10.77
C LEU A 93 31.69 -13.70 12.27
N THR A 94 32.66 -14.17 13.04
CA THR A 94 33.00 -13.63 14.35
C THR A 94 33.30 -12.14 14.15
N GLY A 95 32.32 -11.26 14.36
CA GLY A 95 32.48 -9.83 14.14
C GLY A 95 31.56 -9.05 15.06
N THR A 96 32.16 -8.38 16.03
CA THR A 96 31.56 -7.49 17.02
C THR A 96 30.44 -6.63 16.42
N LEU A 97 29.19 -6.89 16.83
CA LEU A 97 28.01 -6.15 16.42
C LEU A 97 28.01 -4.75 17.05
N THR A 98 28.67 -3.81 16.40
CA THR A 98 28.25 -2.40 16.46
C THR A 98 27.19 -2.26 15.37
N GLY A 99 25.91 -2.35 15.77
CA GLY A 99 24.75 -2.37 14.88
C GLY A 99 24.60 -1.06 14.11
N SER A 100 25.35 -0.93 13.02
CA SER A 100 25.06 -0.01 11.94
C SER A 100 24.21 -0.78 10.94
N THR A 101 22.90 -0.72 11.12
CA THR A 101 21.92 -1.10 10.10
C THR A 101 22.05 -0.11 8.96
N THR A 102 23.08 -0.28 8.13
CA THR A 102 23.15 0.41 6.83
C THR A 102 21.94 -0.10 6.06
N GLY A 103 20.91 0.74 5.96
CA GLY A 103 19.67 0.43 5.27
C GLY A 103 19.99 -0.06 3.86
N ILE A 104 19.93 -1.38 3.69
CA ILE A 104 19.51 -1.97 2.43
C ILE A 104 18.16 -1.33 2.17
N GLY A 105 18.14 -0.38 1.24
CA GLY A 105 16.93 0.27 0.80
C GLY A 105 15.96 -0.79 0.33
N MET A 106 15.06 -1.20 1.23
CA MET A 106 13.71 -1.55 0.84
C MET A 106 13.19 -0.26 0.23
N SER A 107 12.80 -0.33 -1.02
CA SER A 107 12.07 0.75 -1.67
C SER A 107 10.75 0.87 -0.93
N ASP A 108 10.78 1.51 0.25
CA ASP A 108 9.68 2.27 0.77
C ASP A 108 9.39 3.27 -0.34
N ASP A 109 8.56 2.87 -1.30
CA ASP A 109 7.72 3.78 -2.02
C ASP A 109 6.54 4.00 -1.07
N PRO A 110 6.66 4.87 -0.04
CA PRO A 110 5.59 5.09 0.94
C PRO A 110 4.33 5.66 0.29
N THR A 111 4.43 5.98 -1.00
CA THR A 111 3.46 6.63 -1.86
C THR A 111 2.39 5.68 -2.42
N ARG A 112 2.53 4.35 -2.32
CA ARG A 112 1.58 3.40 -2.94
C ARG A 112 1.11 2.29 -2.00
N ARG A 113 0.49 2.67 -0.90
CA ARG A 113 -0.05 1.70 0.07
C ARG A 113 -1.43 1.24 -0.35
N PHE A 114 -1.65 -0.07 -0.45
CA PHE A 114 -2.89 -0.61 -1.05
C PHE A 114 -3.85 -1.26 -0.05
N ALA A 115 -3.34 -1.72 1.09
CA ALA A 115 -4.11 -2.42 2.09
C ALA A 115 -3.55 -2.19 3.51
N GLN A 116 -4.29 -2.66 4.50
CA GLN A 116 -3.90 -2.63 5.91
C GLN A 116 -3.98 -4.02 6.53
N ARG A 117 -3.14 -4.28 7.53
CA ARG A 117 -3.08 -5.53 8.27
C ARG A 117 -2.97 -5.25 9.76
N GLN A 118 -3.60 -6.09 10.58
CA GLN A 118 -3.54 -5.96 12.04
C GLN A 118 -2.14 -6.34 12.54
N CYS A 119 -1.64 -5.68 13.58
CA CYS A 119 -0.35 -6.04 14.15
C CYS A 119 -0.36 -7.47 14.69
N GLU A 120 0.66 -8.23 14.33
CA GLU A 120 0.90 -9.56 14.86
C GLU A 120 1.47 -9.50 16.30
N PRO A 121 1.32 -10.56 17.10
CA PRO A 121 1.92 -10.63 18.43
C PRO A 121 3.43 -10.35 18.41
N GLY A 122 3.92 -9.57 19.38
CA GLY A 122 5.30 -9.07 19.40
C GLY A 122 5.53 -7.78 18.61
N PHE A 123 4.49 -7.24 17.97
CA PHE A 123 4.47 -5.93 17.33
C PHE A 123 3.32 -5.07 17.84
N TYR A 124 3.47 -3.76 17.68
CA TYR A 124 2.46 -2.73 17.92
C TYR A 124 2.42 -1.77 16.72
N CYS A 125 1.29 -1.14 16.43
CA CYS A 125 1.16 -0.26 15.27
C CYS A 125 0.62 1.10 15.66
N VAL A 126 1.37 2.14 15.29
CA VAL A 126 1.03 3.54 15.53
C VAL A 126 1.23 4.28 14.23
N GLY A 127 0.23 5.08 13.84
CA GLY A 127 0.28 5.86 12.59
C GLY A 127 0.43 5.01 11.32
N GLY A 128 -0.19 3.81 11.32
CA GLY A 128 -0.11 2.86 10.22
C GLY A 128 1.29 2.27 9.97
N VAL A 129 2.23 2.44 10.91
CA VAL A 129 3.56 1.83 10.89
C VAL A 129 3.63 0.70 11.92
N ARG A 130 4.23 -0.43 11.53
CA ARG A 130 4.50 -1.55 12.46
C ARG A 130 5.79 -1.31 13.24
N HIS A 131 5.76 -1.57 14.54
CA HIS A 131 6.90 -1.45 15.45
C HIS A 131 7.07 -2.73 16.27
N ALA A 132 8.31 -3.20 16.43
CA ALA A 132 8.59 -4.32 17.33
C ALA A 132 8.43 -3.89 18.79
N CYS A 133 7.85 -4.75 19.63
CA CYS A 133 7.80 -4.49 21.07
C CYS A 133 9.23 -4.36 21.64
N PRO A 134 9.50 -3.34 22.48
CA PRO A 134 10.81 -3.19 23.11
C PRO A 134 11.09 -4.34 24.09
N GLN A 135 12.37 -4.59 24.37
CA GLN A 135 12.80 -5.66 25.28
C GLN A 135 12.06 -5.59 26.63
N GLY A 136 11.55 -6.73 27.09
CA GLY A 136 10.79 -6.82 28.34
C GLY A 136 9.30 -6.43 28.25
N ARG A 137 8.78 -6.14 27.05
CA ARG A 137 7.33 -5.95 26.80
C ARG A 137 6.83 -6.96 25.77
N TRP A 138 5.58 -7.42 25.89
CA TRP A 138 4.95 -8.33 24.93
C TRP A 138 3.64 -7.73 24.41
N GLY A 139 3.46 -7.72 23.09
CA GLY A 139 2.20 -7.39 22.43
C GLY A 139 1.34 -8.64 22.37
N GLY A 140 0.48 -8.81 23.37
CA GLY A 140 -0.40 -9.98 23.49
C GLY A 140 -1.71 -9.86 22.75
N GLU A 141 -2.14 -8.63 22.52
CA GLU A 141 -3.44 -8.32 21.94
C GLU A 141 -3.25 -7.79 20.52
N PRO A 142 -4.02 -8.30 19.55
CA PRO A 142 -4.00 -7.79 18.19
C PRO A 142 -4.33 -6.29 18.16
N GLY A 143 -3.42 -5.46 17.66
CA GLY A 143 -3.65 -4.03 17.41
C GLY A 143 -3.33 -3.05 18.55
N LEU A 144 -2.36 -3.38 19.40
CA LEU A 144 -1.75 -2.43 20.35
C LEU A 144 -0.88 -1.38 19.65
#